data_AF-A0A0F2PY82-F1
#
_entry.id   AF-A0A0F2PY82-F1
#
_cell.length_a   1.000
_cell.length_b   1.000
_cell.length_c   1.000
_cell.angle_alpha   90.00
_cell.angle_beta   90.00
_cell.angle_gamma   90.00
#
_symmetry.space_group_name_H-M   'P 1'
#
loop_
_entity.id
_entity.type
_entity.pdbx_description
1 polymer ?
#
loop_
_entity_poly.entity_id
_entity_poly.type
_entity_poly.pdbx_seq_one_letter_code
_entity_poly.pdbx_strand_id
1 'polypeptide(L)'
;MPYTVQSGDTMDKIAKRMNIPLTDIINANPQIQNPDMLQIGDIIMMPGETMPVNPQLADWCSFVLDIVDNRVPEPGVALVQFPVRKHVFVGTMGMPAPASFGSQFNIYTAWIASSLSPLTVKDFFDLSPAEEPGFWSNHKNIPSLETTDYVLVTPETSGHGAQPVNPIVMLSGNLTKCCRK
;
A
#
# COMPACT_ATOMS: atom_id res chain seq x y z
N MET A 1 -8.71 -12.27 23.31
CA MET A 1 -9.67 -12.09 22.20
C MET A 1 -10.52 -10.90 22.56
N PRO A 2 -10.79 -9.98 21.62
CA PRO A 2 -11.56 -8.80 21.94
C PRO A 2 -13.02 -9.14 22.25
N TYR A 3 -13.68 -8.24 22.98
CA TYR A 3 -15.08 -8.37 23.37
C TYR A 3 -15.97 -7.51 22.46
N THR A 4 -17.01 -8.10 21.88
CA THR A 4 -18.01 -7.36 21.09
C THR A 4 -19.13 -6.89 21.99
N VAL A 5 -19.36 -5.57 22.02
CA VAL A 5 -20.40 -4.91 22.83
C VAL A 5 -21.78 -5.42 22.44
N GLN A 6 -22.55 -5.83 23.44
CA GLN A 6 -23.94 -6.25 23.31
C GLN A 6 -24.89 -5.22 23.91
N SER A 7 -26.19 -5.37 23.64
CA SER A 7 -27.20 -4.47 24.20
C SER A 7 -27.15 -4.47 25.73
N GLY A 8 -27.04 -3.28 26.33
CA GLY A 8 -26.99 -3.08 27.77
C GLY A 8 -25.60 -3.15 28.40
N ASP A 9 -24.56 -3.40 27.60
CA ASP A 9 -23.18 -3.31 28.04
C ASP A 9 -22.76 -1.86 28.32
N THR A 10 -21.79 -1.73 29.22
CA THR A 10 -21.07 -0.48 29.50
C THR A 10 -19.61 -0.84 29.72
N MET A 11 -18.70 0.09 29.51
CA MET A 11 -17.27 -0.21 29.66
C MET A 11 -16.93 -0.65 31.10
N ASP A 12 -17.61 -0.10 32.11
CA ASP A 12 -17.49 -0.51 33.52
C ASP A 12 -17.97 -1.96 33.77
N LYS A 13 -19.12 -2.35 33.21
CA LYS A 13 -19.62 -3.74 33.32
C LYS A 13 -18.66 -4.74 32.67
N ILE A 14 -18.10 -4.38 31.51
CA ILE A 14 -17.13 -5.21 30.78
C ILE A 14 -15.84 -5.32 31.60
N ALA A 15 -15.33 -4.20 32.13
CA ALA A 15 -14.14 -4.17 32.99
C ALA A 15 -14.29 -5.07 34.22
N LYS A 16 -15.42 -4.95 34.93
CA LYS A 16 -15.74 -5.80 36.09
C LYS A 16 -15.84 -7.27 35.72
N ARG A 17 -16.49 -7.60 34.61
CA ARG A 17 -16.63 -8.98 34.13
C ARG A 17 -15.29 -9.62 33.81
N MET A 18 -14.36 -8.85 33.26
CA MET A 18 -13.02 -9.32 32.89
C MET A 18 -12.00 -9.20 34.03
N ASN A 19 -12.40 -8.65 35.18
CA ASN A 19 -11.52 -8.37 36.32
C ASN A 19 -10.31 -7.49 35.95
N ILE A 20 -10.57 -6.43 35.16
CA ILE A 20 -9.57 -5.47 34.68
C ILE A 20 -9.96 -4.07 35.15
N PRO A 21 -9.02 -3.21 35.56
CA PRO A 21 -9.32 -1.82 35.88
C PRO A 21 -9.95 -1.09 34.69
N LEU A 22 -11.04 -0.35 34.93
CA LEU A 22 -11.72 0.40 33.88
C LEU A 22 -10.78 1.35 33.12
N THR A 23 -9.85 1.99 33.84
CA THR A 23 -8.83 2.88 33.26
C THR A 23 -7.97 2.17 32.23
N ASP A 24 -7.62 0.90 32.47
CA ASP A 24 -6.75 0.15 31.58
C ASP A 24 -7.52 -0.27 30.32
N ILE A 25 -8.80 -0.61 30.45
CA ILE A 25 -9.68 -0.82 29.29
C ILE A 25 -9.84 0.47 28.48
N ILE A 26 -10.09 1.62 29.13
CA ILE A 26 -10.21 2.90 28.42
C ILE A 26 -8.92 3.21 27.64
N ASN A 27 -7.77 3.06 28.28
CA ASN A 27 -6.46 3.30 27.66
C ASN A 27 -6.18 2.35 26.49
N ALA A 28 -6.65 1.10 26.56
CA ALA A 28 -6.52 0.12 25.50
C ALA A 28 -7.45 0.39 24.29
N ASN A 29 -8.42 1.30 24.41
CA ASN A 29 -9.45 1.55 23.41
C ASN A 29 -9.54 3.03 22.96
N PRO A 30 -8.46 3.63 22.43
CA PRO A 30 -8.45 5.03 22.00
C PRO A 30 -9.42 5.34 20.84
N GLN A 31 -9.92 4.31 20.14
CA GLN A 31 -10.94 4.45 19.11
C GLN A 31 -12.33 4.84 19.67
N ILE A 32 -12.57 4.58 20.96
CA ILE A 32 -13.82 4.95 21.64
C ILE A 32 -13.65 6.34 22.25
N GLN A 33 -14.18 7.37 21.58
CA GLN A 33 -14.04 8.77 22.02
C GLN A 33 -14.73 9.05 23.35
N ASN A 34 -15.87 8.40 23.61
CA ASN A 34 -16.63 8.55 24.84
C ASN A 34 -16.86 7.16 25.48
N PRO A 35 -16.11 6.79 26.53
CA PRO A 35 -16.24 5.51 27.23
C PRO A 35 -17.64 5.22 27.81
N ASP A 36 -18.43 6.26 28.05
CA ASP A 36 -19.80 6.13 28.57
C ASP A 36 -20.84 5.85 27.47
N MET A 37 -20.45 5.94 26.20
CA MET A 37 -21.32 5.71 25.04
C MET A 37 -20.74 4.62 24.14
N LEU A 38 -21.11 3.37 24.44
CA LEU A 38 -20.79 2.23 23.59
C LEU A 38 -21.92 1.96 22.59
N GLN A 39 -21.56 1.63 21.36
CA GLN A 39 -22.49 1.14 20.34
C GLN A 39 -22.48 -0.39 20.29
N ILE A 40 -23.66 -0.97 20.04
CA ILE A 40 -23.77 -2.42 19.84
C ILE A 40 -22.91 -2.81 18.63
N GLY A 41 -22.04 -3.79 18.81
CA GLY A 41 -21.06 -4.20 17.81
C GLY A 41 -19.66 -3.59 17.96
N ASP A 42 -19.49 -2.60 18.85
CA ASP A 42 -18.17 -2.06 19.16
C ASP A 42 -17.23 -3.17 19.65
N ILE A 43 -15.96 -3.05 19.31
CA ILE A 43 -14.91 -3.98 19.70
C ILE A 43 -14.11 -3.36 20.85
N ILE A 44 -14.21 -4.00 22.03
CA ILE A 44 -13.44 -3.63 23.23
C ILE A 44 -12.22 -4.53 23.34
N MET A 45 -11.06 -3.89 23.30
CA MET A 45 -9.74 -4.48 23.47
C MET A 45 -9.41 -4.61 24.95
N MET A 46 -8.78 -5.73 25.32
CA MET A 46 -8.21 -5.90 26.65
C MET A 46 -6.79 -5.31 26.69
N PRO A 47 -6.30 -4.83 27.84
CA PRO A 47 -4.94 -4.30 27.95
C PRO A 47 -3.90 -5.35 27.53
N GLY A 48 -2.97 -4.95 26.66
CA GLY A 48 -1.98 -5.86 26.08
C GLY A 48 -2.47 -6.66 24.87
N GLU A 49 -3.77 -6.59 24.53
CA GLU A 49 -4.28 -7.06 23.24
C GLU A 49 -4.26 -5.89 22.24
N THR A 50 -3.54 -6.06 21.14
CA THR A 50 -3.67 -5.17 19.99
C THR A 50 -4.95 -5.54 19.24
N MET A 51 -5.62 -4.55 18.61
CA MET A 51 -6.75 -4.83 17.73
C MET A 51 -6.39 -6.03 16.86
N PRO A 52 -7.23 -7.08 16.76
CA PRO A 52 -6.95 -8.16 15.83
C PRO A 52 -6.84 -7.50 14.46
N VAL A 53 -5.61 -7.34 13.99
CA VAL A 53 -5.37 -6.90 12.63
C VAL A 53 -6.10 -7.94 11.80
N ASN A 54 -7.11 -7.51 11.03
CA ASN A 54 -7.71 -8.42 10.06
C ASN A 54 -6.53 -9.01 9.29
N PRO A 55 -6.25 -10.33 9.35
CA PRO A 55 -5.06 -10.90 8.74
C PRO A 55 -5.00 -10.58 7.24
N GLN A 56 -6.17 -10.39 6.60
CA GLN A 56 -6.26 -9.99 5.19
C GLN A 56 -5.80 -8.55 4.91
N LEU A 57 -5.87 -7.65 5.90
CA LEU A 57 -5.35 -6.28 5.82
C LEU A 57 -3.92 -6.18 6.37
N ALA A 58 -3.47 -7.14 7.17
CA ALA A 58 -2.09 -7.25 7.67
C ALA A 58 -1.06 -7.53 6.56
N ASP A 59 -1.51 -8.00 5.38
CA ASP A 59 -0.65 -8.37 4.26
C ASP A 59 -0.29 -7.20 3.32
N TRP A 60 -0.79 -5.98 3.58
CA TRP A 60 -0.50 -4.81 2.75
C TRP A 60 0.70 -4.03 3.27
N CYS A 61 1.71 -3.93 2.41
CA CYS A 61 2.80 -2.97 2.51
C CYS A 61 2.50 -1.74 1.67
N SER A 62 2.95 -0.57 2.13
CA SER A 62 3.11 0.60 1.26
C SER A 62 4.56 1.08 1.29
N PHE A 63 5.07 1.55 0.15
CA PHE A 63 6.33 2.28 0.11
C PHE A 63 6.32 3.35 -0.98
N VAL A 64 7.14 4.37 -0.75
CA VAL A 64 7.34 5.48 -1.68
C VAL A 64 8.24 5.05 -2.82
N LEU A 65 7.81 5.37 -4.04
CA LEU A 65 8.63 5.35 -5.25
C LEU A 65 9.37 6.69 -5.34
N ASP A 66 10.68 6.64 -5.15
CA ASP A 66 11.55 7.80 -5.15
C ASP A 66 11.70 8.36 -6.56
N ILE A 67 11.83 9.68 -6.65
CA ILE A 67 12.07 10.39 -7.91
C ILE A 67 13.48 10.05 -8.43
N VAL A 68 13.54 9.57 -9.67
CA VAL A 68 14.79 9.27 -10.39
C VAL A 68 15.03 10.30 -11.50
N ASP A 69 13.98 10.71 -12.21
CA ASP A 69 14.05 11.76 -13.22
C ASP A 69 13.51 13.09 -12.66
N ASN A 70 14.33 14.14 -12.70
CA ASN A 70 14.02 15.45 -12.11
C ASN A 70 12.89 16.22 -12.79
N ARG A 71 12.38 15.75 -13.95
CA ARG A 71 11.19 16.30 -14.61
C ARG A 71 9.89 15.85 -13.94
N VAL A 72 9.96 14.84 -13.08
CA VAL A 72 8.81 14.39 -12.28
C VAL A 72 8.70 15.27 -11.03
N PRO A 73 7.53 15.89 -10.77
CA PRO A 73 7.41 16.85 -9.68
C PRO A 73 7.19 16.20 -8.31
N GLU A 74 6.58 15.01 -8.26
CA GLU A 74 6.13 14.37 -7.02
C GLU A 74 6.51 12.88 -7.00
N PRO A 75 6.75 12.29 -5.82
CA PRO A 75 6.99 10.85 -5.71
C PRO A 75 5.74 10.03 -6.01
N GLY A 76 5.93 8.73 -6.25
CA GLY A 76 4.83 7.76 -6.39
C GLY A 76 4.64 6.89 -5.15
N VAL A 77 3.62 6.04 -5.17
CA VAL A 77 3.37 5.03 -4.16
C VAL A 77 3.18 3.66 -4.80
N ALA A 78 3.75 2.63 -4.17
CA ALA A 78 3.39 1.25 -4.42
C ALA A 78 2.65 0.70 -3.20
N LEU A 79 1.49 0.09 -3.42
CA LEU A 79 0.81 -0.74 -2.44
C LEU A 79 0.99 -2.18 -2.85
N VAL A 80 1.57 -2.99 -1.96
CA VAL A 80 1.92 -4.37 -2.25
C VAL A 80 1.24 -5.27 -1.24
N GLN A 81 0.36 -6.13 -1.70
CA GLN A 81 -0.06 -7.27 -0.90
C GLN A 81 1.04 -8.33 -1.02
N PHE A 82 1.53 -8.86 0.10
CA PHE A 82 2.55 -9.92 0.20
C PHE A 82 2.59 -10.49 1.63
N PRO A 83 2.86 -11.80 1.86
CA PRO A 83 3.19 -12.85 0.89
C PRO A 83 1.97 -13.59 0.32
N VAL A 84 0.79 -13.46 0.95
CA VAL A 84 -0.36 -14.33 0.70
C VAL A 84 -0.96 -14.11 -0.68
N ARG A 85 -1.24 -12.85 -1.02
CA ARG A 85 -1.57 -12.41 -2.37
C ARG A 85 -0.37 -11.64 -2.85
N LYS A 86 0.16 -11.92 -4.04
CA LYS A 86 1.26 -11.15 -4.62
C LYS A 86 0.68 -10.15 -5.59
N HIS A 87 0.20 -9.04 -5.05
CA HIS A 87 -0.53 -8.02 -5.80
C HIS A 87 0.19 -6.70 -5.67
N VAL A 88 0.37 -6.00 -6.77
CA VAL A 88 1.04 -4.70 -6.80
C VAL A 88 0.09 -3.69 -7.40
N PHE A 89 -0.19 -2.64 -6.66
CA PHE A 89 -0.78 -1.40 -7.16
C PHE A 89 0.32 -0.34 -7.23
N VAL A 90 0.32 0.45 -8.29
CA VAL A 90 1.17 1.63 -8.44
C VAL A 90 0.27 2.83 -8.69
N GLY A 91 0.51 3.90 -7.92
CA GLY A 91 -0.10 5.20 -8.10
C GLY A 91 0.98 6.27 -8.20
N THR A 92 0.79 7.23 -9.09
CA THR A 92 1.70 8.35 -9.32
C THR A 92 0.93 9.66 -9.26
N MET A 93 1.60 10.77 -8.96
CA MET A 93 0.99 12.09 -8.83
C MET A 93 1.76 13.12 -9.65
N GLY A 94 1.05 14.07 -10.25
CA GLY A 94 1.66 15.18 -10.99
C GLY A 94 2.50 14.76 -12.19
N MET A 95 2.36 13.53 -12.71
CA MET A 95 3.14 13.06 -13.84
C MET A 95 2.84 13.91 -15.08
N PRO A 96 3.86 14.43 -15.78
CA PRO A 96 3.67 15.08 -17.07
C PRO A 96 3.02 14.14 -18.10
N ALA A 97 2.62 14.65 -19.26
CA ALA A 97 2.22 13.76 -20.36
C ALA A 97 3.42 12.90 -20.80
N PRO A 98 3.27 11.59 -21.07
CA PRO A 98 4.39 10.72 -21.49
C PRO A 98 5.20 11.30 -22.67
N ALA A 99 4.54 11.95 -23.62
CA ALA A 99 5.16 12.57 -24.78
C ALA A 99 6.20 13.67 -24.46
N SER A 100 6.16 14.25 -23.25
CA SER A 100 7.16 15.21 -22.78
C SER A 100 8.54 14.59 -22.53
N PHE A 101 8.61 13.26 -22.39
CA PHE A 101 9.85 12.51 -22.24
C PHE A 101 10.42 12.03 -23.59
N GLY A 102 9.62 12.14 -24.66
CA GLY A 102 9.94 11.72 -26.02
C GLY A 102 8.64 11.56 -26.82
N SER A 103 8.59 12.08 -28.05
CA SER A 103 7.35 12.17 -28.84
C SER A 103 6.70 10.81 -29.16
N GLN A 104 7.46 9.72 -29.04
CA GLN A 104 6.96 8.36 -29.23
C GLN A 104 6.18 7.82 -28.02
N PHE A 105 6.39 8.38 -26.83
CA PHE A 105 5.79 7.86 -25.61
C PHE A 105 4.35 8.34 -25.43
N ASN A 106 3.47 7.42 -25.04
CA ASN A 106 2.05 7.70 -24.87
C ASN A 106 1.44 6.97 -23.66
N ILE A 107 2.23 6.18 -22.92
CA ILE A 107 1.77 5.46 -21.73
C ILE A 107 2.87 5.45 -20.66
N TYR A 108 2.47 5.24 -19.41
CA TYR A 108 3.39 4.90 -18.33
C TYR A 108 3.26 3.42 -17.99
N THR A 109 4.39 2.76 -17.76
CA THR A 109 4.41 1.33 -17.43
C THR A 109 5.12 1.12 -16.12
N ALA A 110 4.50 0.34 -15.24
CA ALA A 110 5.13 -0.15 -14.02
C ALA A 110 5.80 -1.49 -14.31
N TRP A 111 7.09 -1.59 -13.99
CA TRP A 111 7.91 -2.78 -14.17
C TRP A 111 8.30 -3.37 -12.83
N ILE A 112 8.20 -4.69 -12.70
CA ILE A 112 8.77 -5.45 -11.59
C ILE A 112 10.10 -6.02 -12.04
N ALA A 113 11.18 -5.67 -11.34
CA ALA A 113 12.53 -6.11 -11.69
C ALA A 113 13.24 -6.75 -10.49
N SER A 114 13.97 -7.84 -10.72
CA SER A 114 14.76 -8.51 -9.66
C SER A 114 16.13 -7.88 -9.43
N SER A 115 16.67 -7.20 -10.43
CA SER A 115 17.94 -6.47 -10.38
C SER A 115 17.86 -5.25 -11.28
N LEU A 116 18.58 -4.18 -10.94
CA LEU A 116 18.69 -2.96 -11.74
C LEU A 116 19.99 -2.90 -12.57
N SER A 117 20.96 -3.76 -12.28
CA SER A 117 22.24 -3.79 -12.99
C SER A 117 22.85 -5.20 -12.98
N PRO A 118 22.64 -6.02 -14.03
CA PRO A 118 21.81 -5.74 -15.20
C PRO A 118 20.31 -5.70 -14.87
N LEU A 119 19.54 -4.86 -15.58
CA LEU A 119 18.09 -4.80 -15.40
C LEU A 119 17.47 -6.15 -15.78
N THR A 120 16.75 -6.77 -14.85
CA THR A 120 16.09 -8.06 -15.05
C THR A 120 14.61 -7.94 -14.71
N VAL A 121 13.77 -7.76 -15.73
CA VAL A 121 12.32 -7.64 -15.57
C VAL A 121 11.67 -9.00 -15.37
N LYS A 122 10.79 -9.09 -14.37
CA LYS A 122 9.95 -10.25 -14.05
C LYS A 122 8.54 -10.12 -14.60
N ASP A 123 7.95 -8.92 -14.52
CA ASP A 123 6.58 -8.65 -14.95
C ASP A 123 6.37 -7.14 -15.17
N PHE A 124 5.26 -6.75 -15.78
CA PHE A 124 4.88 -5.36 -15.97
C PHE A 124 3.36 -5.17 -16.09
N PHE A 125 2.92 -3.93 -15.94
CA PHE A 125 1.56 -3.51 -16.26
C PHE A 125 1.51 -2.02 -16.59
N ASP A 126 0.66 -1.69 -17.56
CA ASP A 126 0.47 -0.34 -18.03
C ASP A 126 -0.42 0.44 -17.05
N LEU A 127 -0.01 1.67 -16.73
CA LEU A 127 -0.81 2.58 -15.92
C LEU A 127 -1.85 3.27 -16.80
N SER A 128 -3.03 3.51 -16.22
CA SER A 128 -4.07 4.32 -16.84
C SER A 128 -4.15 5.68 -16.16
N PRO A 129 -4.45 6.76 -16.92
CA PRO A 129 -4.73 8.05 -16.30
C PRO A 129 -6.02 7.95 -15.48
N ALA A 130 -6.03 8.53 -14.29
CA ALA A 130 -7.25 8.74 -13.53
C ALA A 130 -7.96 10.02 -13.97
N GLU A 131 -9.11 10.30 -13.36
CA GLU A 131 -9.87 11.53 -13.60
C GLU A 131 -9.08 12.78 -13.20
N GLU A 132 -8.25 12.68 -12.17
CA GLU A 132 -7.38 13.76 -11.72
C GLU A 132 -6.15 13.92 -12.64
N PRO A 133 -5.92 15.11 -13.22
CA PRO A 133 -4.80 15.34 -14.13
C PRO A 133 -3.43 15.00 -13.51
N GLY A 134 -2.63 14.26 -14.26
CA GLY A 134 -1.29 13.83 -13.83
C GLY A 134 -1.28 12.68 -12.82
N PHE A 135 -2.46 12.16 -12.43
CA PHE A 135 -2.54 10.92 -11.66
C PHE A 135 -2.63 9.72 -12.60
N TRP A 136 -1.68 8.80 -12.47
CA TRP A 136 -1.69 7.53 -13.21
C TRP A 136 -1.61 6.37 -12.25
N SER A 137 -2.45 5.37 -12.47
CA SER A 137 -2.45 4.18 -11.63
C SER A 137 -2.96 2.95 -12.36
N ASN A 138 -2.56 1.80 -11.86
CA ASN A 138 -3.15 0.50 -12.16
C ASN A 138 -2.61 -0.52 -11.15
N HIS A 139 -3.03 -1.77 -11.27
CA HIS A 139 -2.56 -2.85 -10.44
C HIS A 139 -2.53 -4.19 -11.19
N LYS A 140 -1.75 -5.14 -10.67
CA LYS A 140 -1.66 -6.50 -11.24
C LYS A 140 -1.33 -7.54 -10.17
N ASN A 141 -1.84 -8.75 -10.36
CA ASN A 141 -1.37 -9.93 -9.64
C ASN A 141 -0.06 -10.43 -10.27
N ILE A 142 0.99 -10.58 -9.47
CA ILE A 142 2.35 -10.90 -9.90
C ILE A 142 2.85 -12.11 -9.09
N PRO A 143 2.51 -13.35 -9.50
CA PRO A 143 2.85 -14.56 -8.74
C PRO A 143 4.36 -14.77 -8.50
N SER A 144 5.21 -14.17 -9.34
CA SER A 144 6.68 -14.22 -9.25
C SER A 144 7.29 -13.17 -8.32
N LEU A 145 6.48 -12.34 -7.65
CA LEU A 145 6.95 -11.25 -6.78
C LEU A 145 7.75 -11.79 -5.58
N GLU A 146 8.87 -11.14 -5.30
CA GLU A 146 9.78 -11.40 -4.18
C GLU A 146 10.08 -10.11 -3.41
N THR A 147 10.45 -10.23 -2.13
CA THR A 147 10.67 -9.07 -1.23
C THR A 147 11.82 -8.16 -1.64
N THR A 148 12.72 -8.64 -2.50
CA THR A 148 13.87 -7.88 -3.01
C THR A 148 13.60 -7.19 -4.33
N ASP A 149 12.42 -7.40 -4.92
CA ASP A 149 12.10 -6.84 -6.23
C ASP A 149 11.98 -5.31 -6.17
N TYR A 150 12.20 -4.70 -7.31
CA TYR A 150 12.04 -3.29 -7.56
C TYR A 150 10.75 -3.04 -8.34
N VAL A 151 10.10 -1.93 -8.02
CA VAL A 151 9.07 -1.31 -8.85
C VAL A 151 9.70 -0.12 -9.55
N LEU A 152 9.59 -0.07 -10.88
CA LEU A 152 10.06 1.04 -11.71
C LEU A 152 8.88 1.61 -12.50
N VAL A 153 8.88 2.92 -12.74
CA VAL A 153 7.93 3.54 -13.67
C VAL A 153 8.71 4.22 -14.79
N THR A 154 8.37 3.89 -16.04
CA THR A 154 8.99 4.45 -17.25
C THR A 154 7.92 4.93 -18.23
N PRO A 155 8.23 5.91 -19.10
CA PRO A 155 7.37 6.26 -20.23
C PRO A 155 7.63 5.26 -21.35
N GLU A 156 6.56 4.76 -21.95
CA GLU A 156 6.64 3.74 -22.99
C GLU A 156 5.72 4.08 -24.18
N THR A 157 5.88 3.32 -25.26
CA THR A 157 4.94 3.31 -26.39
C THR A 157 3.95 2.16 -26.19
N SER A 158 2.65 2.41 -26.28
CA SER A 158 1.62 1.37 -26.19
C SER A 158 1.91 0.22 -27.15
N GLY A 159 1.77 -1.01 -26.68
CA GLY A 159 2.13 -2.21 -27.43
C GLY A 159 3.63 -2.56 -27.38
N HIS A 160 4.38 -1.98 -26.45
CA HIS A 160 5.77 -2.35 -26.18
C HIS A 160 5.92 -3.83 -25.76
N GLY A 161 7.14 -4.35 -25.84
CA GLY A 161 7.48 -5.70 -25.40
C GLY A 161 7.64 -5.82 -23.88
N ALA A 162 8.02 -7.01 -23.39
CA ALA A 162 8.20 -7.29 -21.97
C ALA A 162 9.54 -6.78 -21.38
N GLN A 163 10.15 -5.77 -22.00
CA GLN A 163 11.38 -5.12 -21.54
C GLN A 163 11.32 -3.61 -21.88
N PRO A 164 11.81 -2.74 -20.98
CA PRO A 164 11.95 -1.32 -21.27
C PRO A 164 12.98 -1.06 -22.38
N VAL A 165 12.70 -0.12 -23.28
CA VAL A 165 13.63 0.27 -24.34
C VAL A 165 14.41 1.50 -23.90
N ASN A 166 15.70 1.32 -23.54
CA ASN A 166 16.58 2.39 -23.02
C ASN A 166 15.88 3.25 -21.95
N PRO A 167 15.55 2.65 -20.79
CA PRO A 167 14.54 3.19 -19.89
C PRO A 167 14.93 4.54 -19.32
N ILE A 168 14.06 5.52 -19.53
CA ILE A 168 14.01 6.72 -18.69
C ILE A 168 13.24 6.33 -17.44
N VAL A 169 13.95 5.90 -16.40
CA VAL A 169 13.34 5.58 -15.11
C VAL A 169 12.94 6.88 -14.43
N MET A 170 11.64 7.08 -14.25
CA MET A 170 11.08 8.27 -13.62
C MET A 170 10.94 8.11 -12.13
N LEU A 171 10.41 6.97 -11.70
CA LEU A 171 10.19 6.62 -10.31
C LEU A 171 10.74 5.22 -10.05
N SER A 172 11.31 4.99 -8.86
CA SER A 172 11.75 3.66 -8.45
C SER A 172 11.62 3.40 -6.96
N GLY A 173 11.38 2.16 -6.56
CA GLY A 173 11.43 1.76 -5.16
C GLY A 173 11.63 0.26 -5.02
N ASN A 174 12.15 -0.16 -3.87
CA ASN A 174 12.44 -1.57 -3.58
C ASN A 174 11.51 -2.12 -2.51
N LEU A 175 11.01 -3.34 -2.70
CA LEU A 175 10.09 -4.01 -1.79
C LEU A 175 10.70 -4.30 -0.42
N THR A 176 12.04 -4.26 -0.25
CA THR A 176 12.67 -4.36 1.07
C THR A 176 12.24 -3.23 2.02
N LYS A 177 11.75 -2.10 1.48
CA LYS A 177 11.13 -1.02 2.27
C LYS A 177 9.88 -1.51 3.03
N CYS A 178 9.22 -2.56 2.54
CA CYS A 178 8.10 -3.23 3.23
C CYS A 178 8.51 -3.99 4.50
N CYS A 179 9.80 -4.31 4.64
CA CYS A 179 10.29 -5.13 5.75
C CYS A 179 10.81 -4.30 6.93
N ARG A 180 10.66 -2.96 6.90
CA ARG A 180 11.05 -2.10 8.03
C ARG A 180 9.90 -2.02 9.04
N LYS A 181 10.11 -2.72 10.16
CA LYS A 181 9.34 -2.61 11.40
C LYS A 181 9.46 -1.23 12.03
#